data_AF-A0A926WQ85-F1
#
_entry.id   AF-A0A926WQ85-F1
#
_cell.length_a   1.000
_cell.length_b   1.000
_cell.length_c   1.000
_cell.angle_alpha   90.00
_cell.angle_beta   90.00
_cell.angle_gamma   90.00
#
_symmetry.space_group_name_H-M   'P 1'
#
loop_
_entity.id
_entity.type
_entity.pdbx_description
1 polymer ?
#
loop_
_entity_poly.entity_id
_entity_poly.type
_entity_poly.pdbx_seq_one_letter_code
_entity_poly.pdbx_strand_id
1 'polypeptide(L)'
;MLQDLDETLKKLLEVGLSQTPIGAVKISFAAPGSEVEEQTVNLFLYDIRENLELRSNDWLVQRQGDGTALKYQPPARVDCSYLITVKMP
;
A
#
# COMPACT_ATOMS: atom_id res chain seq x y z
N MET A 1 6.65 -1.44 -5.57
CA MET A 1 5.60 -0.42 -5.36
C MET A 1 4.48 -0.94 -4.47
N LEU A 2 3.66 -1.92 -4.88
CA LEU A 2 2.61 -2.46 -3.98
C LEU A 2 3.19 -3.14 -2.74
N GLN A 3 4.29 -3.89 -2.90
CA GLN A 3 5.02 -4.46 -1.77
C GLN A 3 5.51 -3.37 -0.79
N ASP A 4 6.01 -2.24 -1.31
CA ASP A 4 6.48 -1.13 -0.48
C ASP A 4 5.32 -0.47 0.27
N LEU A 5 4.13 -0.43 -0.34
CA LEU A 5 2.89 0.02 0.31
C LEU A 5 2.49 -0.93 1.45
N ASP A 6 2.50 -2.24 1.21
CA ASP A 6 2.22 -3.26 2.24
C ASP A 6 3.20 -3.14 3.41
N GLU A 7 4.49 -2.98 3.14
CA GLU A 7 5.51 -2.76 4.17
C GLU A 7 5.30 -1.47 4.96
N THR A 8 4.89 -0.39 4.27
CA THR A 8 4.58 0.89 4.92
C THR A 8 3.37 0.77 5.83
N LEU A 9 2.29 0.12 5.37
CA LEU A 9 1.09 -0.14 6.15
C LEU A 9 1.39 -1.03 7.35
N LYS A 10 2.20 -2.07 7.17
CA LYS A 10 2.66 -2.94 8.26
C LYS A 10 3.36 -2.13 9.35
N LYS A 11 4.37 -1.33 8.99
CA LYS A 11 5.10 -0.48 9.94
C LYS A 11 4.19 0.52 10.65
N LEU A 12 3.27 1.14 9.92
CA LEU A 12 2.29 2.08 10.48
C LEU A 12 1.43 1.40 11.56
N LEU A 13 0.93 0.21 11.26
CA LEU A 13 0.11 -0.56 12.19
C LEU A 13 0.92 -1.10 13.37
N GLU A 14 2.15 -1.57 13.17
CA GLU A 14 3.03 -1.99 14.27
C GLU A 14 3.24 -0.86 15.27
N VAL A 15 3.49 0.35 14.80
CA VAL A 15 3.63 1.54 15.65
C VAL A 15 2.31 1.85 16.38
N GLY A 16 1.18 1.87 15.68
CA GLY A 16 -0.12 2.17 16.28
C GLY A 16 -0.57 1.12 17.31
N LEU A 17 -0.35 -0.16 17.02
CA LEU A 17 -0.76 -1.28 17.87
C LEU A 17 0.16 -1.46 19.08
N SER A 18 1.45 -1.09 18.97
CA SER A 18 2.38 -1.13 20.11
C SER A 18 1.93 -0.30 21.32
N GLN A 19 1.05 0.68 21.09
CA GLN A 19 0.48 1.54 22.13
C GLN A 19 -0.80 0.97 22.75
N THR A 20 -1.31 -0.16 22.25
CA THR A 20 -2.57 -0.75 22.71
C THR A 20 -2.32 -1.89 23.72
N PRO A 21 -3.18 -2.04 24.75
CA PRO A 21 -3.04 -3.08 25.77
C PRO A 21 -3.44 -4.49 25.30
N ILE A 22 -3.66 -4.71 24.00
CA ILE A 22 -4.28 -5.93 23.42
C ILE A 22 -3.26 -7.09 23.25
N GLY A 23 -2.01 -6.91 23.69
CA GLY A 23 -0.96 -7.92 23.57
C GLY A 23 -0.38 -8.00 22.14
N ALA A 24 0.37 -9.07 21.86
CA ALA A 24 1.06 -9.21 20.57
C ALA A 24 0.07 -9.59 19.45
N VAL A 25 -0.33 -8.59 18.65
CA VAL A 25 -1.18 -8.77 17.47
C VAL A 25 -0.31 -8.97 16.24
N LYS A 26 -0.60 -10.00 15.44
CA LYS A 26 0.06 -10.24 14.15
C LYS A 26 -0.60 -9.44 13.03
N ILE A 27 0.16 -9.12 11.99
CA ILE A 27 -0.34 -8.44 10.79
C ILE A 27 -0.12 -9.34 9.58
N SER A 28 -1.16 -9.55 8.79
CA SER A 28 -1.16 -10.39 7.58
C SER A 28 -1.75 -9.63 6.39
N PHE A 29 -1.39 -10.04 5.17
CA PHE A 29 -1.89 -9.48 3.91
C PHE A 29 -2.51 -10.56 3.00
N ALA A 30 -3.04 -11.62 3.62
CA ALA A 30 -3.50 -12.80 2.92
C ALA A 30 -4.84 -12.57 2.20
N ALA A 31 -5.03 -13.30 1.10
CA ALA A 31 -6.29 -13.35 0.37
C ALA A 31 -7.40 -13.99 1.21
N PRO A 32 -8.68 -13.65 0.94
CA PRO A 32 -9.81 -14.27 1.63
C PRO A 32 -9.81 -15.79 1.40
N GLY A 33 -10.10 -16.55 2.45
CA GLY A 33 -10.07 -18.02 2.43
C GLY A 33 -8.68 -18.62 2.66
N SER A 34 -7.62 -17.81 2.73
CA SER A 34 -6.32 -18.27 3.22
C SER A 34 -6.37 -18.47 4.73
N GLU A 35 -5.64 -19.46 5.23
CA GLU A 35 -5.54 -19.69 6.68
C GLU A 35 -4.71 -18.57 7.31
N VAL A 36 -5.33 -17.82 8.22
CA VAL A 36 -4.69 -16.76 8.99
C VAL A 36 -4.63 -17.19 10.44
N GLU A 37 -3.52 -16.93 11.12
CA GLU A 37 -3.33 -17.25 12.53
C GLU A 37 -4.32 -16.51 13.44
N GLU A 38 -4.57 -17.04 14.63
CA GLU A 38 -5.32 -16.33 15.67
C GLU A 38 -4.63 -15.02 16.06
N GLN A 39 -5.41 -14.07 16.61
CA GLN A 39 -4.93 -12.76 17.03
C GLN A 39 -4.22 -11.99 15.90
N THR A 40 -4.77 -12.06 14.69
CA THR A 40 -4.22 -11.42 13.50
C THR A 40 -5.15 -10.36 12.92
N VAL A 41 -4.59 -9.20 12.61
CA VAL A 41 -5.22 -8.19 11.74
C VAL A 41 -4.80 -8.49 10.31
N ASN A 42 -5.76 -8.83 9.45
CA ASN A 42 -5.51 -9.14 8.04
C ASN A 42 -5.98 -8.00 7.14
N LEU A 43 -5.07 -7.52 6.29
CA LEU A 43 -5.29 -6.47 5.30
C LEU A 43 -5.31 -7.08 3.90
N PHE A 44 -6.50 -7.30 3.35
CA PHE A 44 -6.63 -7.83 2.00
C PHE A 44 -6.80 -6.70 0.98
N LEU A 45 -5.87 -6.57 0.04
CA LEU A 45 -5.98 -5.63 -1.09
C LEU A 45 -7.00 -6.15 -2.10
N TYR A 46 -8.23 -5.66 -2.06
CA TYR A 46 -9.34 -6.19 -2.85
C TYR A 46 -9.60 -5.43 -4.14
N ASP A 47 -9.13 -4.19 -4.25
CA ASP A 47 -9.33 -3.36 -5.44
C ASP A 47 -8.13 -2.43 -5.66
N ILE A 48 -7.68 -2.37 -6.91
CA ILE A 48 -6.56 -1.56 -7.38
C ILE A 48 -7.01 -0.86 -8.66
N ARG A 49 -7.06 0.46 -8.65
CA ARG A 49 -7.53 1.25 -9.81
C ARG A 49 -6.60 2.39 -10.12
N GLU A 50 -6.37 2.64 -11.40
CA GLU A 50 -5.71 3.88 -11.81
C GLU A 50 -6.62 5.07 -11.48
N ASN A 51 -6.09 6.04 -10.75
CA ASN A 51 -6.76 7.28 -10.45
C ASN A 51 -6.64 8.22 -11.66
N LEU A 52 -7.68 8.22 -12.50
CA LEU A 52 -7.73 9.01 -13.72
C LEU A 52 -7.98 10.50 -13.46
N GLU A 53 -8.51 10.87 -12.29
CA GLU A 53 -8.72 12.28 -11.90
C GLU A 53 -7.39 12.97 -11.56
N LEU A 54 -6.50 12.25 -10.87
CA LEU A 54 -5.17 12.73 -10.50
C LEU A 54 -4.10 12.42 -11.56
N ARG A 55 -4.50 11.80 -12.68
CA ARG A 55 -3.61 11.53 -13.79
C ARG A 55 -3.31 12.82 -14.54
N SER A 56 -2.06 13.26 -14.51
CA SER A 56 -1.58 14.24 -15.48
C SER A 56 -1.34 13.53 -16.81
N ASN A 57 -1.94 14.04 -17.89
CA ASN A 57 -1.69 13.54 -19.24
C ASN A 57 -0.52 14.28 -19.91
N ASP A 58 0.06 15.26 -19.21
CA ASP A 58 1.14 16.08 -19.73
C ASP A 58 2.47 15.35 -19.61
N TRP A 59 3.25 15.41 -20.68
CA TRP A 59 4.60 14.88 -20.69
C TRP A 59 5.50 15.65 -19.74
N LEU A 60 6.19 14.94 -18.85
CA LEU A 60 7.22 15.53 -18.01
C LEU A 60 8.50 15.68 -18.82
N VAL A 61 9.12 16.86 -18.73
CA VAL A 61 10.42 17.15 -19.33
C VAL A 61 11.41 17.40 -18.21
N GLN A 62 12.34 16.46 -18.04
CA GLN A 62 13.45 16.60 -17.10
C GLN A 62 14.69 17.02 -17.87
N ARG A 63 15.16 18.24 -17.64
CA ARG A 63 16.41 18.74 -18.23
C ARG A 63 17.60 18.22 -17.42
N GLN A 64 18.57 17.65 -18.11
CA GLN A 64 19.80 17.14 -17.51
C GLN A 64 20.90 18.20 -17.56
N GLY A 65 21.88 18.08 -16.68
CA GLY A 65 23.00 19.04 -16.57
C GLY A 65 23.98 19.03 -17.75
N ASP A 66 23.88 18.04 -18.63
CA ASP A 66 24.69 17.86 -19.85
C ASP A 66 24.07 18.55 -21.09
N GLY A 67 22.97 19.29 -20.91
CA GLY A 67 22.26 19.97 -22.00
C GLY A 67 21.23 19.09 -22.71
N THR A 68 21.04 17.84 -22.32
CA THR A 68 19.98 16.96 -22.84
C THR A 68 18.68 17.09 -22.04
N ALA A 69 17.57 16.58 -22.59
CA ALA A 69 16.29 16.53 -21.88
C ALA A 69 15.61 15.17 -22.07
N LEU A 70 15.15 14.59 -20.97
CA LEU A 70 14.32 13.39 -20.94
C LEU A 70 12.86 13.79 -20.96
N LYS A 71 12.10 13.24 -21.90
CA LYS A 71 10.66 13.43 -22.00
C LYS A 71 9.98 12.09 -21.71
N TYR A 72 9.21 12.00 -20.63
CA TYR A 72 8.56 10.76 -20.22
C TYR A 72 7.13 11.01 -19.72
N GLN A 73 6.30 9.96 -19.76
CA GLN A 73 4.96 10.02 -19.20
C GLN A 73 5.03 9.96 -17.67
N PRO A 74 4.26 10.79 -16.95
CA PRO A 74 4.21 10.71 -15.50
C PRO A 74 3.75 9.32 -15.05
N PRO A 75 4.27 8.81 -13.92
CA PRO A 75 3.85 7.53 -13.39
C PRO A 75 2.34 7.54 -13.07
N ALA A 76 1.68 6.40 -13.30
CA ALA A 76 0.28 6.23 -12.99
C ALA A 76 0.02 6.42 -11.48
N ARG A 77 -1.05 7.14 -11.15
CA ARG A 77 -1.55 7.22 -9.78
C ARG A 77 -2.51 6.05 -9.57
N VAL A 78 -2.37 5.33 -8.47
CA VAL A 78 -3.14 4.12 -8.22
C VAL A 78 -3.78 4.21 -6.84
N ASP A 79 -5.10 4.05 -6.79
CA ASP A 79 -5.86 3.91 -5.56
C ASP A 79 -5.88 2.43 -5.18
N CYS A 80 -5.45 2.12 -3.96
CA CYS A 80 -5.40 0.78 -3.40
C CYS A 80 -6.39 0.67 -2.23
N SER A 81 -7.43 -0.14 -2.39
CA SER A 81 -8.46 -0.32 -1.37
C SER A 81 -8.24 -1.62 -0.60
N TYR A 82 -8.00 -1.51 0.70
CA TYR A 82 -7.81 -2.66 1.58
C TYR A 82 -9.08 -2.94 2.40
N LEU A 83 -9.41 -4.22 2.53
CA LEU A 83 -10.39 -4.73 3.48
C LEU A 83 -9.66 -5.20 4.72
N ILE A 84 -9.94 -4.57 5.85
CA ILE A 84 -9.31 -4.88 7.14
C ILE A 84 -10.23 -5.78 7.94
N THR A 85 -9.71 -6.92 8.40
CA THR A 85 -10.44 -7.89 9.21
C THR A 85 -9.59 -8.28 10.42
N VAL A 86 -10.24 -8.74 11.48
CA VAL A 86 -9.56 -9.22 12.69
C VAL A 86 -10.01 -10.64 12.96
N LYS A 87 -9.04 -11.56 13.09
CA LYS A 87 -9.28 -12.90 13.61
C LYS A 87 -8.96 -12.88 15.10
N MET A 88 -10.02 -12.90 15.91
CA MET A 88 -9.91 -13.12 17.36
C MET A 88 -9.69 -14.61 17.66
N PRO A 89 -9.12 -14.96 18.82
CA PRO A 89 -9.12 -16.34 19.32
C PRO A 89 -10.53 -16.89 19.52
#